data_AF-V4PTM9-F1
#
_entry.id   AF-V4PTM9-F1
#
_cell.length_a   1.000
_cell.length_b   1.000
_cell.length_c   1.000
_cell.angle_alpha   90.00
_cell.angle_beta   90.00
_cell.angle_gamma   90.00
#
_symmetry.space_group_name_H-M   'P 1'
#
loop_
_entity.id
_entity.type
_entity.pdbx_description
1 polymer ?
#
loop_
_entity_poly.entity_id
_entity_poly.type
_entity_poly.pdbx_seq_one_letter_code
_entity_poly.pdbx_strand_id
1 'polypeptide(L)'
;MDAEKFRWLLEHERLFMPTADTLGDPLEGSTPPGEIDWWQREAENATSEEARATVAHNRAFFAHFSEKLRSHYYVSCWHMNAHENYSMWQCYTKVNEAVAIKTTYAALREVLPSLALMGIIRYIDYASDRLPYGNMFEHIMHKDAYYRYEAEARAIVVPPPTTELGLNEFLVDHFRRTEEESFRVYAPRIDICKLIQGIVLHPKVPDAFAAEVRDICSTKGLPEPELSRGTKKAVY
;
A
#
# COMPACT_ATOMS: atom_id res chain seq x y z
N MET A 1 13.00 3.42 -0.39
CA MET A 1 12.42 4.71 -0.80
C MET A 1 13.54 5.64 -1.26
N ASP A 2 13.39 6.28 -2.41
CA ASP A 2 14.39 7.21 -2.97
C ASP A 2 14.51 8.52 -2.16
N ALA A 3 15.63 9.22 -2.28
CA ALA A 3 15.97 10.43 -1.52
C ALA A 3 14.89 11.53 -1.57
N GLU A 4 14.33 11.81 -2.75
CA GLU A 4 13.30 12.86 -2.92
C GLU A 4 12.05 12.57 -2.09
N LYS A 5 11.59 11.31 -2.10
CA LYS A 5 10.42 10.87 -1.32
C LYS A 5 10.71 10.93 0.18
N PHE A 6 11.94 10.58 0.58
CA PHE A 6 12.36 10.69 1.97
C PHE A 6 12.37 12.13 2.46
N ARG A 7 12.99 13.04 1.70
CA ARG A 7 13.00 14.48 2.01
C ARG A 7 11.58 15.04 2.06
N TRP A 8 10.72 14.69 1.10
CA TRP A 8 9.33 15.11 1.08
C TRP A 8 8.58 14.68 2.35
N LEU A 9 8.72 13.41 2.76
CA LEU A 9 8.10 12.88 3.97
C LEU A 9 8.55 13.65 5.22
N LEU A 10 9.84 13.96 5.33
CA LEU A 10 10.41 14.66 6.49
C LEU A 10 10.12 16.15 6.52
N GLU A 11 10.05 16.80 5.36
CA GLU A 11 9.74 18.22 5.22
C GLU A 11 8.24 18.47 5.47
N HIS A 12 7.39 17.62 4.91
CA HIS A 12 5.95 17.80 4.98
C HIS A 12 5.32 17.08 6.16
N GLU A 13 6.03 16.16 6.82
CA GLU A 13 5.50 15.36 7.94
C GLU A 13 4.15 14.73 7.58
N ARG A 14 4.10 14.15 6.37
CA ARG A 14 2.92 13.54 5.78
C ARG A 14 3.25 12.19 5.20
N LEU A 15 2.32 11.24 5.32
CA LEU A 15 2.44 9.95 4.67
C LEU A 15 1.73 9.98 3.31
N PHE A 16 2.47 9.91 2.22
CA PHE A 16 1.88 9.93 0.88
C PHE A 16 1.13 8.61 0.58
N MET A 17 -0.18 8.68 0.31
CA MET A 17 -1.01 7.53 -0.05
C MET A 17 -1.65 7.72 -1.43
N PRO A 18 -1.09 7.14 -2.51
CA PRO A 18 -1.68 7.19 -3.83
C PRO A 18 -2.94 6.31 -3.93
N THR A 19 -3.71 6.48 -5.00
CA THR A 19 -4.84 5.60 -5.30
C THR A 19 -4.36 4.24 -5.81
N ALA A 20 -5.07 3.16 -5.48
CA ALA A 20 -4.64 1.79 -5.79
C ALA A 20 -4.57 1.47 -7.30
N ASP A 21 -5.32 2.19 -8.13
CA ASP A 21 -5.25 2.10 -9.59
C ASP A 21 -3.95 2.68 -10.19
N THR A 22 -3.19 3.45 -9.42
CA THR A 22 -1.86 3.95 -9.82
C THR A 22 -0.72 3.02 -9.39
N LEU A 23 -1.04 1.92 -8.71
CA LEU A 23 -0.07 0.88 -8.39
C LEU A 23 0.27 0.06 -9.64
N GLY A 24 1.50 -0.45 -9.71
CA GLY A 24 2.02 -1.14 -10.89
C GLY A 24 1.48 -2.57 -11.10
N ASP A 25 0.72 -3.13 -10.16
CA ASP A 25 0.09 -4.44 -10.33
C ASP A 25 -1.26 -4.31 -11.06
N PRO A 26 -1.42 -4.90 -12.27
CA PRO A 26 -2.66 -4.80 -13.03
C PRO A 26 -3.85 -5.46 -12.34
N LEU A 27 -3.64 -6.45 -11.46
CA LEU A 27 -4.71 -7.18 -10.76
C LEU A 27 -5.03 -6.62 -9.36
N GLU A 28 -4.27 -5.64 -8.88
CA GLU A 28 -4.45 -4.99 -7.58
C GLU A 28 -5.86 -4.36 -7.47
N GLY A 29 -6.64 -4.72 -6.44
CA GLY A 29 -7.99 -4.20 -6.27
C GLY A 29 -9.04 -4.72 -7.27
N SER A 30 -8.68 -5.72 -8.10
CA SER A 30 -9.55 -6.32 -9.12
C SER A 30 -10.11 -7.69 -8.70
N THR A 31 -11.09 -8.19 -9.45
CA THR A 31 -11.62 -9.54 -9.27
C THR A 31 -10.65 -10.59 -9.85
N PRO A 32 -10.26 -11.62 -9.07
CA PRO A 32 -9.41 -12.70 -9.58
C PRO A 32 -10.02 -13.44 -10.79
N PRO A 33 -9.23 -13.81 -11.81
CA PRO A 33 -9.70 -14.64 -12.93
C PRO A 33 -10.40 -15.94 -12.51
N GLY A 34 -9.88 -16.64 -11.49
CA GLY A 34 -10.50 -17.86 -10.97
C GLY A 34 -11.92 -17.63 -10.42
N GLU A 35 -12.19 -16.43 -9.91
CA GLU A 35 -13.52 -16.02 -9.49
C GLU A 35 -14.44 -15.72 -10.68
N ILE A 36 -13.92 -15.11 -11.74
CA ILE A 36 -14.66 -14.88 -12.97
C ILE A 36 -15.11 -16.21 -13.58
N ASP A 37 -14.21 -17.19 -13.65
CA ASP A 37 -14.49 -18.53 -14.16
C ASP A 37 -15.46 -19.30 -13.27
N TRP A 38 -15.41 -19.08 -11.96
CA TRP A 38 -16.40 -19.62 -11.04
C TRP A 38 -17.80 -19.04 -11.30
N TRP A 39 -17.92 -17.72 -11.42
CA TRP A 39 -19.20 -17.08 -11.71
C TRP A 39 -19.81 -17.58 -13.04
N GLN A 40 -18.97 -17.84 -14.04
CA GLN A 40 -19.42 -18.42 -15.31
C GLN A 40 -19.99 -19.84 -15.10
N ARG A 41 -19.28 -20.70 -14.37
CA ARG A 41 -19.74 -22.07 -14.07
C ARG A 41 -21.05 -22.07 -13.27
N GLU A 42 -21.22 -21.16 -12.31
CA GLU A 42 -22.47 -21.05 -11.56
C GLU A 42 -23.65 -20.67 -12.46
N ALA A 43 -23.43 -19.78 -13.45
CA ALA A 43 -24.47 -19.40 -14.40
C ALA A 43 -24.84 -20.55 -15.35
N GLU A 44 -23.85 -21.35 -15.77
CA GLU A 44 -24.05 -22.55 -16.59
C GLU A 44 -24.79 -23.66 -15.82
N ASN A 45 -24.50 -23.83 -14.52
CA ASN A 45 -25.12 -24.82 -13.64
C ASN A 45 -26.47 -24.37 -13.03
N ALA A 46 -26.94 -23.17 -13.35
CA ALA A 46 -28.18 -22.64 -12.81
C ALA A 46 -29.38 -23.52 -13.20
N THR A 47 -30.19 -23.90 -12.21
CA THR A 47 -31.34 -24.81 -12.38
C THR A 47 -32.56 -24.17 -13.05
N SER A 48 -32.55 -22.84 -13.21
CA SER A 48 -33.61 -22.06 -13.85
C SER A 48 -33.06 -20.78 -14.47
N GLU A 49 -33.85 -20.15 -15.35
CA GLU A 49 -33.50 -18.87 -15.95
C GLU A 49 -33.42 -17.75 -14.90
N GLU A 50 -34.30 -17.78 -13.88
CA GLU A 50 -34.28 -16.82 -12.77
C GLU A 50 -33.00 -16.94 -11.93
N ALA A 51 -32.57 -18.17 -11.63
CA ALA A 51 -31.32 -18.41 -10.94
C ALA A 51 -30.13 -17.91 -11.77
N ARG A 52 -30.11 -18.18 -13.09
CA ARG A 52 -29.07 -17.68 -13.99
C ARG A 52 -29.02 -16.15 -14.03
N ALA A 53 -30.18 -15.50 -14.12
CA ALA A 53 -30.29 -14.05 -14.10
C ALA A 53 -29.77 -13.46 -12.77
N THR A 54 -30.06 -14.11 -11.64
CA THR A 54 -29.54 -13.71 -10.32
C THR A 54 -28.01 -13.79 -10.26
N VAL A 55 -27.42 -14.90 -10.73
CA VAL A 55 -25.96 -15.07 -10.79
C VAL A 55 -25.31 -13.99 -11.67
N ALA A 56 -25.87 -13.76 -12.86
CA ALA A 56 -25.39 -12.74 -13.79
C ALA A 56 -25.48 -11.32 -13.19
N HIS A 57 -26.58 -11.00 -12.52
CA HIS A 57 -26.77 -9.73 -11.85
C HIS A 57 -25.73 -9.52 -10.73
N ASN A 58 -25.56 -10.50 -9.84
CA ASN A 58 -24.61 -10.42 -8.74
C ASN A 58 -23.18 -10.26 -9.26
N ARG A 59 -22.78 -11.04 -10.26
CA ARG A 59 -21.47 -10.92 -10.91
C ARG A 59 -21.25 -9.50 -11.46
N ALA A 60 -22.23 -8.97 -12.20
CA ALA A 60 -22.13 -7.63 -12.78
C ALA A 60 -22.05 -6.55 -11.71
N PHE A 61 -22.83 -6.69 -10.62
CA PHE A 61 -22.79 -5.81 -9.47
C PHE A 61 -21.39 -5.79 -8.84
N PHE A 62 -20.84 -6.95 -8.44
CA PHE A 62 -19.52 -7.00 -7.80
C PHE A 62 -18.40 -6.51 -8.70
N ALA A 63 -18.41 -6.86 -9.99
CA ALA A 63 -17.43 -6.39 -10.96
C ALA A 63 -17.46 -4.86 -11.09
N HIS A 64 -18.66 -4.26 -11.17
CA HIS A 64 -18.82 -2.82 -11.24
C HIS A 64 -18.24 -2.12 -10.00
N PHE A 65 -18.56 -2.62 -8.80
CA PHE A 65 -18.05 -2.05 -7.56
C PHE A 65 -16.54 -2.20 -7.42
N SER A 66 -15.97 -3.36 -7.77
CA SER A 66 -14.50 -3.57 -7.75
C SER A 66 -13.79 -2.57 -8.66
N GLU A 67 -14.26 -2.39 -9.90
CA GLU A 67 -13.68 -1.43 -10.85
C GLU A 67 -13.71 0.00 -10.29
N LYS A 68 -14.86 0.44 -9.74
CA LYS A 68 -15.01 1.82 -9.25
C LYS A 68 -14.24 2.08 -7.96
N LEU A 69 -14.23 1.13 -7.03
CA LEU A 69 -13.56 1.31 -5.74
C LEU A 69 -12.04 1.32 -5.86
N ARG A 70 -11.46 0.67 -6.88
CA ARG A 70 -10.00 0.65 -7.07
C ARG A 70 -9.35 2.04 -7.06
N SER A 71 -9.99 3.03 -7.71
CA SER A 71 -9.51 4.42 -7.76
C SER A 71 -9.88 5.28 -6.53
N HIS A 72 -10.57 4.68 -5.56
CA HIS A 72 -11.01 5.29 -4.30
C HIS A 72 -10.33 4.67 -3.08
N TYR A 73 -9.54 3.61 -3.25
CA TYR A 73 -8.63 3.11 -2.22
C TYR A 73 -7.34 3.91 -2.26
N TYR A 74 -7.07 4.68 -1.21
CA TYR A 74 -5.79 5.35 -0.97
C TYR A 74 -4.94 4.46 -0.08
N VAL A 75 -3.72 4.12 -0.49
CA VAL A 75 -2.97 3.04 0.15
C VAL A 75 -1.54 3.44 0.54
N SER A 76 -1.03 2.85 1.63
CA SER A 76 0.38 2.90 2.01
C SER A 76 0.85 1.47 2.31
N CYS A 77 1.82 1.00 1.53
CA CYS A 77 2.29 -0.38 1.52
C CYS A 77 3.64 -0.49 2.26
N TRP A 78 3.75 -1.41 3.21
CA TRP A 78 4.94 -1.62 4.03
C TRP A 78 5.39 -3.09 3.98
N HIS A 79 6.69 -3.32 3.79
CA HIS A 79 7.27 -4.65 3.84
C HIS A 79 7.40 -5.12 5.29
N MET A 80 6.68 -6.17 5.67
CA MET A 80 6.71 -6.71 7.03
C MET A 80 7.73 -7.84 7.14
N ASN A 81 8.97 -7.49 7.43
CA ASN A 81 10.06 -8.45 7.62
C ASN A 81 11.02 -7.98 8.72
N ALA A 82 11.73 -8.92 9.33
CA ALA A 82 12.71 -8.61 10.37
C ALA A 82 13.88 -7.77 9.81
N HIS A 83 14.23 -7.99 8.54
CA HIS A 83 15.39 -7.39 7.89
C HIS A 83 15.04 -6.93 6.47
N GLU A 84 15.75 -5.90 6.00
CA GLU A 84 15.77 -5.54 4.58
C GLU A 84 16.29 -6.72 3.74
N ASN A 85 15.92 -6.73 2.46
CA ASN A 85 16.45 -7.71 1.52
C ASN A 85 16.75 -7.06 0.16
N TYR A 86 17.62 -7.74 -0.60
CA TYR A 86 18.09 -7.29 -1.90
C TYR A 86 16.96 -7.03 -2.90
N SER A 87 15.99 -7.94 -3.01
CA SER A 87 14.88 -7.81 -3.96
C SER A 87 14.05 -6.55 -3.71
N MET A 88 13.77 -6.21 -2.46
CA MET A 88 13.00 -5.01 -2.12
C MET A 88 13.75 -3.73 -2.47
N TRP A 89 15.08 -3.69 -2.33
CA TRP A 89 15.86 -2.56 -2.83
C TRP A 89 15.73 -2.42 -4.35
N GLN A 90 15.84 -3.52 -5.10
CA GLN A 90 15.71 -3.50 -6.56
C GLN A 90 14.30 -3.09 -7.03
N CYS A 91 13.25 -3.56 -6.35
CA CYS A 91 11.87 -3.28 -6.73
C CYS A 91 11.43 -1.85 -6.39
N TYR A 92 11.90 -1.28 -5.27
CA TYR A 92 11.35 -0.02 -4.72
C TYR A 92 12.32 1.16 -4.77
N THR A 93 13.51 0.99 -5.33
CA THR A 93 14.47 2.09 -5.53
C THR A 93 15.02 2.07 -6.94
N LYS A 94 15.20 3.25 -7.52
CA LYS A 94 15.80 3.40 -8.86
C LYS A 94 17.25 3.87 -8.80
N VAL A 95 17.65 4.39 -7.65
CA VAL A 95 18.96 4.99 -7.41
C VAL A 95 19.51 4.52 -6.07
N ASN A 96 20.83 4.61 -5.92
CA ASN A 96 21.50 4.23 -4.66
C ASN A 96 21.32 5.28 -3.55
N GLU A 97 20.85 6.48 -3.89
CA GLU A 97 20.42 7.50 -2.92
C GLU A 97 19.03 7.15 -2.40
N ALA A 98 18.99 6.16 -1.53
CA ALA A 98 17.74 5.64 -0.99
C ALA A 98 17.92 5.17 0.45
N VAL A 99 16.79 5.15 1.16
CA VAL A 99 16.69 4.67 2.53
C VAL A 99 15.49 3.75 2.69
N ALA A 100 15.53 2.90 3.71
CA ALA A 100 14.39 2.16 4.21
C ALA A 100 14.05 2.69 5.61
N ILE A 101 12.79 3.04 5.81
CA ILE A 101 12.26 3.40 7.14
C ILE A 101 11.84 2.12 7.83
N LYS A 102 12.28 1.94 9.06
CA LYS A 102 11.84 0.88 9.98
C LYS A 102 10.81 1.47 10.93
N THR A 103 9.69 0.77 11.04
CA THR A 103 8.62 1.07 11.99
C THR A 103 8.02 -0.24 12.49
N THR A 104 7.06 -0.16 13.40
CA THR A 104 6.24 -1.29 13.82
C THR A 104 4.81 -1.08 13.37
N TYR A 105 4.04 -2.16 13.28
CA TYR A 105 2.61 -2.08 12.98
C TYR A 105 1.88 -1.15 13.96
N ALA A 106 2.23 -1.23 15.26
CA ALA A 106 1.66 -0.39 16.30
C ALA A 106 2.00 1.10 16.12
N ALA A 107 3.27 1.43 15.85
CA ALA A 107 3.69 2.82 15.61
C ALA A 107 3.06 3.42 14.36
N LEU A 108 2.99 2.65 13.26
CA LEU A 108 2.30 3.06 12.04
C LEU A 108 0.79 3.32 12.31
N ARG A 109 0.14 2.44 13.07
CA ARG A 109 -1.26 2.63 13.50
C ARG A 109 -1.42 3.87 14.38
N GLU A 110 -0.49 4.13 15.28
CA GLU A 110 -0.55 5.28 16.19
C GLU A 110 -0.53 6.62 15.43
N VAL A 111 0.29 6.73 14.37
CA VAL A 111 0.44 7.99 13.63
C VAL A 111 -0.63 8.21 12.56
N LEU A 112 -1.41 7.18 12.22
CA LEU A 112 -2.44 7.26 11.19
C LEU A 112 -3.80 7.71 11.77
N PRO A 113 -4.62 8.43 10.99
CA PRO A 113 -5.95 8.86 11.41
C PRO A 113 -6.88 7.65 11.60
N SER A 114 -7.90 7.79 12.45
CA SER A 114 -8.87 6.73 12.78
C SER A 114 -9.59 6.14 11.56
N LEU A 115 -9.80 6.96 10.52
CA LEU A 115 -10.40 6.55 9.25
C LEU A 115 -9.50 5.59 8.44
N ALA A 116 -8.20 5.54 8.72
CA ALA A 116 -7.31 4.60 8.06
C ALA A 116 -7.50 3.20 8.63
N LEU A 117 -7.80 2.24 7.77
CA LEU A 117 -7.79 0.81 8.08
C LEU A 117 -6.38 0.27 7.86
N MET A 118 -6.01 -0.77 8.60
CA MET A 118 -4.73 -1.46 8.41
C MET A 118 -4.89 -2.97 8.47
N GLY A 119 -4.05 -3.68 7.73
CA GLY A 119 -4.06 -5.14 7.73
C GLY A 119 -2.83 -5.74 7.05
N ILE A 120 -2.72 -7.06 7.13
CA ILE A 120 -1.69 -7.84 6.43
C ILE A 120 -2.33 -8.39 5.15
N ILE A 121 -1.65 -8.22 4.02
CA ILE A 121 -2.13 -8.71 2.72
C ILE A 121 -2.12 -10.23 2.69
N ARG A 122 -3.21 -10.79 2.15
CA ARG A 122 -3.38 -12.22 1.95
C ARG A 122 -3.05 -12.58 0.51
N TYR A 123 -2.24 -13.61 0.33
CA TYR A 123 -1.79 -14.03 -0.99
C TYR A 123 -2.48 -15.34 -1.38
N ILE A 124 -3.27 -15.30 -2.45
CA ILE A 124 -4.05 -16.43 -3.01
C ILE A 124 -3.67 -16.63 -4.48
N ASP A 125 -3.94 -17.79 -5.06
CA ASP A 125 -3.72 -18.02 -6.50
C ASP A 125 -4.86 -17.39 -7.30
N TYR A 126 -4.64 -16.23 -7.93
CA TYR A 126 -5.73 -15.53 -8.64
C TYR A 126 -6.24 -16.34 -9.84
N ALA A 127 -5.47 -17.31 -10.34
CA ALA A 127 -5.90 -18.14 -11.46
C ALA A 127 -6.98 -19.16 -11.06
N SER A 128 -7.04 -19.57 -9.79
CA SER A 128 -7.91 -20.67 -9.35
C SER A 128 -8.76 -20.36 -8.12
N ASP A 129 -8.32 -19.44 -7.27
CA ASP A 129 -8.98 -19.05 -6.03
C ASP A 129 -10.01 -17.93 -6.23
N ARG A 130 -10.78 -17.67 -5.17
CA ARG A 130 -11.80 -16.63 -5.09
C ARG A 130 -11.57 -15.76 -3.85
N LEU A 131 -12.07 -14.54 -3.89
CA LEU A 131 -12.08 -13.70 -2.70
C LEU A 131 -13.16 -14.19 -1.71
N PRO A 132 -12.96 -13.97 -0.39
CA PRO A 132 -14.04 -14.12 0.57
C PRO A 132 -15.23 -13.21 0.22
N TYR A 133 -16.44 -13.74 0.34
CA TYR A 133 -17.66 -12.99 0.02
C TYR A 133 -18.07 -12.02 1.13
N GLY A 134 -18.81 -10.97 0.75
CA GLY A 134 -19.51 -10.07 1.68
C GLY A 134 -18.73 -8.84 2.11
N ASN A 135 -17.51 -8.63 1.59
CA ASN A 135 -16.68 -7.48 1.93
C ASN A 135 -15.87 -6.97 0.73
N MET A 136 -16.11 -5.72 0.30
CA MET A 136 -15.37 -5.15 -0.83
C MET A 136 -13.89 -4.87 -0.53
N PHE A 137 -13.51 -4.78 0.74
CA PHE A 137 -12.10 -4.65 1.13
C PHE A 137 -11.27 -5.88 0.77
N GLU A 138 -11.90 -7.05 0.57
CA GLU A 138 -11.16 -8.25 0.20
C GLU A 138 -10.38 -8.08 -1.11
N HIS A 139 -10.90 -7.27 -2.05
CA HIS A 139 -10.24 -6.97 -3.32
C HIS A 139 -8.91 -6.23 -3.16
N ILE A 140 -8.81 -5.37 -2.13
CA ILE A 140 -7.61 -4.56 -1.86
C ILE A 140 -6.78 -5.13 -0.70
N MET A 141 -7.26 -6.18 -0.04
CA MET A 141 -6.55 -6.90 1.02
C MET A 141 -6.01 -8.26 0.57
N HIS A 142 -6.29 -8.63 -0.68
CA HIS A 142 -5.73 -9.80 -1.34
C HIS A 142 -4.86 -9.40 -2.53
N LYS A 143 -3.87 -10.23 -2.82
CA LYS A 143 -2.99 -10.09 -3.97
C LYS A 143 -2.63 -11.46 -4.53
N ASP A 144 -2.26 -11.52 -5.79
CA ASP A 144 -1.85 -12.77 -6.40
C ASP A 144 -0.60 -13.36 -5.69
N ALA A 145 -0.56 -14.69 -5.57
CA ALA A 145 0.53 -15.42 -4.93
C ALA A 145 1.90 -15.11 -5.55
N TYR A 146 1.95 -14.67 -6.80
CA TYR A 146 3.14 -14.14 -7.48
C TYR A 146 3.84 -13.03 -6.68
N TYR A 147 3.09 -12.20 -5.96
CA TYR A 147 3.62 -11.08 -5.17
C TYR A 147 3.89 -11.41 -3.70
N ARG A 148 3.82 -12.69 -3.30
CA ARG A 148 4.00 -13.12 -1.90
C ARG A 148 5.32 -12.66 -1.27
N TYR A 149 6.36 -12.45 -2.08
CA TYR A 149 7.66 -11.95 -1.61
C TYR A 149 7.58 -10.54 -1.00
N GLU A 150 6.56 -9.76 -1.32
CA GLU A 150 6.35 -8.42 -0.77
C GLU A 150 5.98 -8.43 0.71
N ALA A 151 5.49 -9.56 1.26
CA ALA A 151 5.14 -9.73 2.68
C ALA A 151 4.45 -8.48 3.28
N GLU A 152 3.39 -8.01 2.63
CA GLU A 152 2.93 -6.65 2.79
C GLU A 152 1.99 -6.46 4.00
N ALA A 153 2.24 -5.40 4.77
CA ALA A 153 1.24 -4.76 5.62
C ALA A 153 0.79 -3.45 4.96
N ARG A 154 -0.52 -3.22 4.92
CA ARG A 154 -1.12 -2.11 4.18
C ARG A 154 -1.97 -1.25 5.10
N ALA A 155 -1.83 0.07 4.95
CA ALA A 155 -2.81 1.04 5.40
C ALA A 155 -3.69 1.47 4.23
N ILE A 156 -4.99 1.62 4.47
CA ILE A 156 -6.00 1.93 3.45
C ILE A 156 -6.92 3.02 3.97
N VAL A 157 -7.22 3.99 3.13
CA VAL A 157 -8.22 5.02 3.36
C VAL A 157 -9.21 5.00 2.21
N VAL A 158 -10.50 5.07 2.54
CA VAL A 158 -11.60 5.22 1.59
C VAL A 158 -12.35 6.51 1.94
N PRO A 159 -12.73 7.35 0.96
CA PRO A 159 -13.55 8.52 1.21
C PRO A 159 -14.84 8.15 1.93
N PRO A 160 -15.15 8.74 3.10
CA PRO A 160 -16.43 8.53 3.76
C PRO A 160 -17.58 9.05 2.88
N PRO A 161 -18.74 8.37 2.84
CA PRO A 161 -19.81 8.73 1.92
C PRO A 161 -20.56 10.00 2.34
N THR A 162 -20.46 10.42 3.61
CA THR A 162 -21.16 11.60 4.15
C THR A 162 -20.28 12.38 5.11
N THR A 163 -20.64 13.65 5.35
CA THR A 163 -20.00 14.53 6.33
C THR A 163 -20.10 13.98 7.75
N GLU A 164 -21.24 13.39 8.11
CA GLU A 164 -21.48 12.72 9.41
C GLU A 164 -20.54 11.55 9.67
N LEU A 165 -20.05 10.91 8.61
CA LEU A 165 -19.10 9.79 8.66
C LEU A 165 -17.63 10.24 8.48
N GLY A 166 -17.37 11.55 8.52
CA GLY A 166 -15.99 12.09 8.50
C GLY A 166 -15.50 12.54 7.13
N LEU A 167 -16.36 12.76 6.13
CA LEU A 167 -15.92 13.23 4.80
C LEU A 167 -15.12 14.54 4.88
N ASN A 168 -15.51 15.47 5.76
CA ASN A 168 -14.77 16.72 5.93
C ASN A 168 -13.35 16.49 6.48
N GLU A 169 -13.17 15.53 7.39
CA GLU A 169 -11.86 15.17 7.93
C GLU A 169 -10.98 14.54 6.84
N PHE A 170 -11.55 13.70 5.99
CA PHE A 170 -10.86 13.15 4.82
C PHE A 170 -10.42 14.25 3.85
N LEU A 171 -11.29 15.22 3.54
CA LEU A 171 -11.01 16.27 2.55
C LEU A 171 -9.88 17.23 2.96
N VAL A 172 -9.58 17.36 4.27
CA VAL A 172 -8.46 18.19 4.76
C VAL A 172 -7.10 17.70 4.26
N ASP A 173 -6.95 16.38 4.16
CA ASP A 173 -5.71 15.71 3.75
C ASP A 173 -5.82 15.06 2.37
N HIS A 174 -6.87 15.40 1.62
CA HIS A 174 -7.06 14.97 0.24
C HIS A 174 -6.52 16.03 -0.72
N PHE A 175 -5.62 15.60 -1.60
CA PHE A 175 -4.95 16.45 -2.56
C PHE A 175 -5.26 15.97 -3.98
N ARG A 176 -5.45 16.94 -4.87
CA ARG A 176 -5.58 16.74 -6.32
C ARG A 176 -4.67 17.72 -7.05
N ARG A 177 -4.08 17.31 -8.17
CA ARG A 177 -3.36 18.25 -9.04
C ARG A 177 -4.35 19.07 -9.83
N THR A 178 -4.17 20.39 -9.85
CA THR A 178 -5.06 21.31 -10.58
C THR A 178 -5.07 21.03 -12.09
N GLU A 179 -3.94 20.65 -12.66
CA GLU A 179 -3.78 20.38 -14.10
C GLU A 179 -4.17 18.96 -14.49
N GLU A 180 -4.34 18.07 -13.51
CA GLU A 180 -4.59 16.65 -13.72
C GLU A 180 -5.48 16.12 -12.58
N GLU A 181 -6.80 16.34 -12.70
CA GLU A 181 -7.76 15.97 -11.64
C GLU A 181 -7.81 14.44 -11.37
N SER A 182 -7.36 13.63 -12.31
CA SER A 182 -7.19 12.19 -12.12
C SER A 182 -6.10 11.86 -11.10
N PHE A 183 -5.08 12.70 -10.96
CA PHE A 183 -4.05 12.53 -9.95
C PHE A 183 -4.59 12.97 -8.59
N ARG A 184 -4.91 11.97 -7.76
CA ARG A 184 -5.42 12.15 -6.40
C ARG A 184 -4.53 11.44 -5.40
N VAL A 185 -4.36 12.05 -4.24
CA VAL A 185 -3.54 11.53 -3.15
C VAL A 185 -4.24 11.84 -1.84
N TYR A 186 -4.21 10.90 -0.91
CA TYR A 186 -4.50 11.19 0.49
C TYR A 186 -3.16 11.25 1.23
N ALA A 187 -2.90 12.32 1.97
CA ALA A 187 -1.62 12.50 2.64
C ALA A 187 -1.78 13.03 4.06
N PRO A 188 -2.18 12.19 5.03
CA PRO A 188 -2.42 12.63 6.40
C PRO A 188 -1.14 13.13 7.05
N ARG A 189 -1.27 14.11 7.95
CA ARG A 189 -0.17 14.51 8.83
C ARG A 189 0.22 13.35 9.73
N ILE A 190 1.52 13.19 9.97
CA ILE A 190 2.09 12.14 10.82
C ILE A 190 3.16 12.71 11.74
N ASP A 191 3.32 12.13 12.92
CA ASP A 191 4.47 12.37 13.77
C ASP A 191 5.63 11.48 13.30
N ILE A 192 6.65 12.08 12.67
CA ILE A 192 7.79 11.35 12.11
C ILE A 192 8.66 10.71 13.19
N CYS A 193 8.72 11.27 14.41
CA CYS A 193 9.51 10.73 15.50
C CYS A 193 8.85 9.49 16.10
N LYS A 194 7.51 9.43 16.09
CA LYS A 194 6.76 8.21 16.45
C LYS A 194 6.81 7.15 15.36
N LEU A 195 6.69 7.56 14.10
CA LEU A 195 6.69 6.63 12.97
C LEU A 195 8.06 5.98 12.78
N ILE A 196 9.13 6.77 12.75
CA ILE A 196 10.46 6.32 12.32
C ILE A 196 11.23 5.80 13.53
N GLN A 197 11.24 4.47 13.67
CA GLN A 197 11.98 3.76 14.72
C GLN A 197 13.38 3.32 14.28
N GLY A 198 13.69 3.46 13.00
CA GLY A 198 15.03 3.26 12.47
C GLY A 198 15.10 3.63 11.00
N ILE A 199 16.31 3.86 10.52
CA ILE A 199 16.59 4.16 9.12
C ILE A 199 17.72 3.24 8.68
N VAL A 200 17.57 2.62 7.52
CA VAL A 200 18.61 1.80 6.90
C VAL A 200 19.01 2.43 5.57
N LEU A 201 20.30 2.66 5.38
CA LEU A 201 20.84 3.18 4.14
C LEU A 201 20.91 2.07 3.09
N HIS A 202 20.69 2.45 1.83
CA HIS A 202 20.85 1.54 0.69
C HIS A 202 22.24 0.83 0.71
N PRO A 203 22.35 -0.45 0.30
CA PRO A 203 23.62 -1.19 0.35
C PRO A 203 24.78 -0.54 -0.42
N LYS A 204 24.47 0.25 -1.44
CA LYS A 204 25.43 0.96 -2.30
C LYS A 204 25.37 2.48 -2.12
N VAL A 205 24.93 2.94 -0.95
CA VAL A 205 24.72 4.36 -0.66
C VAL A 205 26.02 5.17 -0.90
N PRO A 206 25.97 6.32 -1.60
CA PRO A 206 27.11 7.22 -1.69
C PRO A 206 27.44 7.87 -0.34
N ASP A 207 28.72 8.07 -0.02
CA ASP A 207 29.16 8.65 1.26
C ASP A 207 28.56 10.03 1.53
N ALA A 208 28.46 10.87 0.50
CA ALA A 208 27.87 12.21 0.60
C ALA A 208 26.40 12.14 1.04
N PHE A 209 25.61 11.25 0.44
CA PHE A 209 24.21 11.07 0.81
C PHE A 209 24.07 10.42 2.20
N ALA A 210 24.95 9.48 2.57
CA ALA A 210 24.97 8.91 3.91
C ALA A 210 25.26 9.98 4.98
N ALA A 211 26.16 10.92 4.72
CA ALA A 211 26.42 12.06 5.60
C ALA A 211 25.21 13.00 5.70
N GLU A 212 24.57 13.31 4.57
CA GLU A 212 23.33 14.10 4.54
C GLU A 212 22.23 13.48 5.40
N VAL A 213 21.97 12.17 5.25
CA VAL A 213 20.94 11.48 6.05
C VAL A 213 21.26 11.53 7.54
N ARG A 214 22.53 11.40 7.96
CA ARG A 214 22.92 11.53 9.38
C ARG A 214 22.62 12.92 9.92
N ASP A 215 22.96 13.97 9.18
CA ASP A 215 22.71 15.36 9.60
C ASP A 215 21.21 15.66 9.72
N ILE A 216 20.41 15.19 8.75
CA ILE A 216 18.95 15.27 8.79
C ILE A 216 18.40 14.55 10.03
N CYS A 217 18.86 13.34 10.32
CA CYS A 217 18.39 12.56 11.47
C CYS A 217 18.71 13.27 12.78
N SER A 218 19.95 13.77 12.94
CA SER A 218 20.37 14.53 14.11
C SER A 218 19.51 15.78 14.31
N THR A 219 19.27 16.55 13.24
CA THR A 219 18.51 17.80 13.28
C THR A 219 17.04 17.58 13.63
N LYS A 220 16.44 16.48 13.15
CA LYS A 220 15.02 16.17 13.36
C LYS A 220 14.75 15.26 14.57
N GLY A 221 15.78 14.86 15.32
CA GLY A 221 15.63 13.95 16.46
C GLY A 221 15.24 12.51 16.08
N LEU A 222 15.65 12.07 14.90
CA LEU A 222 15.41 10.71 14.40
C LEU A 222 16.57 9.77 14.78
N PRO A 223 16.35 8.44 14.78
CA PRO A 223 17.41 7.46 15.01
C PRO A 223 18.57 7.62 14.03
N GLU A 224 19.79 7.36 14.52
CA GLU A 224 20.98 7.35 13.66
C GLU A 224 20.83 6.28 12.56
N PRO A 225 21.12 6.60 11.28
CA PRO A 225 20.94 5.67 10.18
C PRO A 225 21.95 4.51 10.24
N GLU A 226 21.44 3.29 10.09
CA GLU A 226 22.21 2.06 10.04
C GLU A 226 22.64 1.74 8.60
N LEU A 227 23.81 1.12 8.42
CA LEU A 227 24.18 0.51 7.14
C LEU A 227 23.37 -0.77 6.89
N SER A 228 22.99 -1.00 5.63
CA SER A 228 22.33 -2.25 5.21
C SER A 228 23.19 -3.48 5.58
N ARG A 229 22.51 -4.59 5.89
CA ARG A 229 23.17 -5.88 6.16
C ARG A 229 23.95 -6.39 4.95
N GLY A 230 23.56 -6.02 3.73
CA GLY A 230 24.31 -6.33 2.52
C GLY A 230 25.74 -5.78 2.50
N THR A 231 26.07 -4.83 3.39
CA THR A 231 27.44 -4.29 3.55
C THR A 231 28.25 -4.99 4.65
N LYS A 232 27.61 -5.82 5.49
CA LYS A 232 28.30 -6.50 6.58
C LYS A 232 29.18 -7.61 6.00
N LYS A 233 30.47 -7.59 6.35
CA LYS A 233 31.37 -8.72 6.06
C LYS A 233 30.82 -9.96 6.76
N ALA A 234 30.73 -11.07 6.03
CA ALA A 234 30.45 -12.36 6.63
C ALA A 234 31.55 -12.66 7.66
N VAL A 235 31.14 -12.93 8.89
CA VAL A 235 32.04 -13.47 9.91
C VAL A 235 32.07 -14.97 9.65
N TYR A 236 33.17 -15.45 9.08
CA TYR A 236 33.46 -16.87 8.92
C TYR A 236 34.21 -17.39 10.14
#